data_AF-E8MBN2-F1
#
_entry.id   AF-E8MBN2-F1
#
_cell.length_a   1.000
_cell.length_b   1.000
_cell.length_c   1.000
_cell.angle_alpha   90.00
_cell.angle_beta   90.00
_cell.angle_gamma   90.00
#
_symmetry.space_group_name_H-M   'P 1'
#
loop_
_entity.id
_entity.type
_entity.pdbx_description
1 polymer ?
#
loop_
_entity_poly.entity_id
_entity_poly.type
_entity_poly.pdbx_seq_one_letter_code
_entity_poly.pdbx_strand_id
1 'polypeptide(L)' 'MKAVLVIAVILQIIMAVQSEGLIRALAELSAFLLLVAIVFSYQQQKKQPVKFEPDEP' A
#
# COMPACT_ATOMS: atom_id res chain seq x y z
N MET A 1 -5.73 -4.60 -7.34
CA MET A 1 -5.45 -4.45 -5.89
C MET A 1 -4.59 -3.22 -5.57
N LYS A 2 -3.45 -3.01 -6.24
CA LYS A 2 -2.57 -1.85 -5.95
C LYS A 2 -3.25 -0.48 -6.07
N ALA A 3 -4.05 -0.27 -7.13
CA ALA A 3 -4.79 0.98 -7.33
C ALA A 3 -5.80 1.28 -6.21
N VAL A 4 -6.46 0.23 -5.67
CA VAL A 4 -7.41 0.37 -4.57
C VAL A 4 -6.71 0.85 -3.29
N LEU A 5 -5.53 0.33 -2.99
CA LEU A 5 -4.74 0.78 -1.83
C LEU A 5 -4.30 2.23 -1.98
N VAL A 6 -3.87 2.63 -3.18
CA VAL A 6 -3.50 4.02 -3.46
C VAL A 6 -4.70 4.96 -3.28
N ILE A 7 -5.86 4.61 -3.82
CA ILE A 7 -7.10 5.38 -3.64
C ILE A 7 -7.47 5.47 -2.16
N ALA A 8 -7.37 4.37 -1.41
CA ALA A 8 -7.65 4.36 0.02
C ALA A 8 -6.73 5.31 0.79
N VAL A 9 -5.42 5.34 0.48
CA VAL A 9 -4.48 6.30 1.10
C VAL A 9 -4.89 7.74 0.80
N ILE A 10 -5.27 8.06 -0.44
CA ILE A 10 -5.72 9.40 -0.82
C ILE A 10 -6.96 9.80 -0.01
N LEU A 11 -7.93 8.91 0.13
CA LEU A 11 -9.14 9.17 0.92
C LEU A 11 -8.81 9.44 2.40
N GLN A 12 -7.86 8.71 2.98
CA GLN A 12 -7.45 8.95 4.37
C GLN A 12 -6.75 10.31 4.55
N ILE A 13 -5.95 10.74 3.57
CA ILE A 13 -5.35 12.07 3.59
C ILE A 13 -6.43 13.16 3.54
N ILE A 14 -7.42 13.00 2.65
CA ILE A 14 -8.56 13.93 2.55
C ILE A 14 -9.30 14.00 3.89
N MET A 15 -9.58 12.86 4.51
CA MET A 15 -10.26 12.80 5.81
C MET A 15 -9.41 13.43 6.93
N ALA A 16 -8.10 13.19 6.95
CA ALA A 16 -7.19 13.77 7.94
C ALA A 16 -7.11 15.30 7.84
N VAL A 17 -7.16 15.86 6.63
CA VAL A 17 -7.12 17.31 6.42
C VAL A 17 -8.43 18.00 6.82
N GLN A 18 -9.57 17.31 6.67
CA GLN A 18 -10.90 17.86 6.99
C GLN A 18 -11.38 17.55 8.42
N SER A 19 -10.65 16.73 9.15
CA SER A 19 -11.02 16.30 10.50
C SER A 19 -10.05 16.85 11.55
N GLU A 20 -10.49 16.84 12.80
CA GLU A 20 -9.68 17.20 13.95
C GLU A 20 -9.69 16.07 15.00
N GLY A 21 -8.76 16.16 15.95
CA GLY A 21 -8.70 15.26 17.10
C GLY A 21 -8.61 13.77 16.72
N LEU A 22 -9.47 12.95 17.31
CA LEU A 22 -9.43 11.48 17.19
C LEU A 22 -9.60 11.00 15.75
N ILE A 23 -10.54 11.57 14.99
CA ILE A 23 -10.81 11.13 13.62
C ILE A 23 -9.60 11.42 12.72
N ARG A 24 -8.97 12.58 12.89
CA ARG A 24 -7.73 12.91 12.19
C ARG A 24 -6.61 11.92 12.54
N ALA A 25 -6.40 11.62 13.82
CA ALA A 25 -5.37 10.68 14.24
C ALA A 25 -5.62 9.26 13.69
N LEU A 26 -6.88 8.81 13.62
CA LEU A 26 -7.24 7.52 13.05
C LEU A 26 -7.02 7.48 11.53
N ALA A 27 -7.35 8.55 10.83
CA ALA A 27 -7.11 8.69 9.40
C ALA A 27 -5.60 8.70 9.09
N GLU A 28 -4.80 9.44 9.85
CA GLU A 28 -3.33 9.46 9.72
C GLU A 28 -2.70 8.08 9.99
N LEU A 29 -3.13 7.39 11.05
CA LEU A 29 -2.66 6.04 11.38
C LEU A 29 -3.02 5.04 10.28
N SER A 30 -4.26 5.06 9.78
CA SER A 30 -4.69 4.14 8.73
C SER A 30 -3.97 4.40 7.41
N ALA A 31 -3.75 5.66 7.04
CA ALA A 31 -2.95 6.04 5.87
C ALA A 31 -1.52 5.48 5.97
N PHE A 32 -0.90 5.58 7.16
CA PHE A 32 0.43 5.03 7.42
C PHE A 32 0.47 3.51 7.26
N LEU A 33 -0.48 2.79 7.87
CA LEU A 33 -0.54 1.32 7.78
C LEU A 33 -0.75 0.84 6.32
N LEU A 34 -1.59 1.54 5.56
CA LEU A 34 -1.80 1.25 4.15
C LEU A 34 -0.53 1.48 3.32
N LEU A 35 0.21 2.56 3.60
CA LEU A 35 1.50 2.82 2.94
C LEU A 35 2.52 1.72 3.24
N VAL A 36 2.61 1.28 4.50
CA VAL A 36 3.46 0.15 4.90
C VAL A 36 3.06 -1.11 4.14
N ALA A 37 1.77 -1.42 4.05
CA ALA A 37 1.27 -2.57 3.30
C ALA A 37 1.65 -2.49 1.80
N ILE A 38 1.58 -1.30 1.20
CA ILE A 38 2.02 -1.07 -0.20
C ILE A 38 3.50 -1.38 -0.35
N VAL A 39 4.36 -0.86 0.55
CA VAL A 39 5.80 -1.09 0.52
C VAL A 39 6.14 -2.57 0.69
N PHE A 40 5.52 -3.26 1.64
CA PHE A 40 5.71 -4.70 1.86
C PHE A 40 5.26 -5.52 0.63
N SER A 41 4.10 -5.19 0.07
CA SER A 41 3.60 -5.84 -1.15
C SER A 41 4.55 -5.65 -2.33
N TYR A 42 5.13 -4.46 -2.48
CA TYR A 42 6.12 -4.18 -3.52
C TYR A 42 7.43 -4.98 -3.31
N GLN A 43 7.91 -5.07 -2.07
CA GLN A 43 9.11 -5.85 -1.75
C GLN A 43 8.94 -7.35 -2.00
N GLN A 44 7.76 -7.92 -1.71
CA GLN A 44 7.50 -9.33 -2.01
C GLN A 44 7.49 -9.64 -3.51
N GLN A 45 7.00 -8.72 -4.34
CA GLN A 45 6.97 -8.92 -5.79
C GLN A 45 8.37 -8.93 -6.42
N LYS A 46 9.32 -8.19 -5.84
CA LYS A 46 10.73 -8.22 -6.26
C LYS A 46 11.43 -9.56 -6.02
N LYS A 47 10.84 -10.47 -5.24
CA LYS A 47 11.37 -11.80 -4.93
C LYS A 47 10.72 -12.92 -5.76
N GLN A 48 10.01 -12.62 -6.86
CA GLN A 48 9.62 -13.69 -7.78
C GLN A 48 10.89 -14.25 -8.44
N PRO A 49 11.25 -15.52 -8.21
CA PRO A 49 12.38 -16.12 -8.89
C PRO A 49 12.07 -16.12 -10.38
N VAL A 50 13.02 -15.61 -11.18
CA VAL A 50 13.03 -15.81 -12.63
C VAL A 50 12.87 -17.31 -12.86
N LYS A 51 11.72 -17.70 -13.41
CA LYS A 51 11.42 -19.08 -13.76
C LYS A 51 12.34 -19.38 -14.96
N PHE A 52 13.49 -20.01 -14.69
CA PHE A 52 14.32 -20.57 -15.75
C PHE A 52 13.54 -21.74 -16.34
N GLU A 53 12.87 -21.50 -17.46
CA GLU A 53 12.49 -22.58 -18.37
C GLU A 53 13.79 -23.07 -19.00
N PRO A 54 14.20 -24.33 -18.75
CA PRO A 54 15.38 -24.86 -19.42
C PRO A 54 15.02 -24.98 -20.91
N ASP A 55 15.80 -24.32 -21.76
CA ASP A 55 15.73 -24.49 -23.20
C ASP A 55 15.83 -26.00 -23.50
N GLU A 56 14.78 -26.55 -24.11
CA GLU A 56 14.75 -27.96 -24.50
C GLU A 56 15.86 -28.27 -25.53
N PRO A 57 16.46 -29.48 -25.46
CA PRO A 57 17.72 -29.83 -26.12
C PRO A 57 17.67 -29.92 -27.65
#